data_AF-A0A7Y3AUS2-F1
#
_entry.id   AF-A0A7Y3AUS2-F1
#
_cell.length_a   1.000
_cell.length_b   1.000
_cell.length_c   1.000
_cell.angle_alpha   90.00
_cell.angle_beta   90.00
_cell.angle_gamma   90.00
#
_symmetry.space_group_name_H-M   'P 1'
#
loop_
_entity.id
_entity.type
_entity.pdbx_description
1 polymer ?
#
loop_
_entity_poly.entity_id
_entity_poly.type
_entity_poly.pdbx_seq_one_letter_code
_entity_poly.pdbx_strand_id
1 'polypeptide(L)' 'MKYILSTKLLTPDQKAILNDAGIDFLEYQSIKIQYRKFQLPDGFDNYIFTSQNAVEAFISHLSNYQGNGQL' A
#
# COMPACT_ATOMS: atom_id res chain seq x y z
N MET A 1 -3.15 32.24 5.81
CA MET A 1 -3.62 30.90 5.41
C MET A 1 -2.42 30.04 5.09
N LYS A 2 -2.38 28.80 5.60
CA LYS A 2 -1.37 27.82 5.19
C LYS A 2 -2.05 26.86 4.21
N TYR A 3 -1.47 26.71 3.03
CA TYR A 3 -1.99 25.83 1.98
C TYR A 3 -0.96 24.73 1.72
N ILE A 4 -1.40 23.48 1.71
CA ILE A 4 -0.51 22.34 1.47
C ILE A 4 -0.97 21.50 0.28
N LEU A 5 -0.02 20.86 -0.40
CA LEU A 5 -0.31 19.83 -1.37
C LEU A 5 -0.16 18.47 -0.69
N SER A 6 -1.25 17.71 -0.59
CA SER A 6 -1.19 16.31 -0.18
C SER A 6 -0.95 15.44 -1.41
N THR A 7 0.16 14.71 -1.42
CA THR A 7 0.52 13.76 -2.49
C THR A 7 -0.09 12.37 -2.30
N LYS A 8 -0.89 12.22 -1.24
CA LYS A 8 -1.72 11.05 -0.91
C LYS A 8 -3.17 11.53 -0.73
N LEU A 9 -4.12 10.70 -1.14
CA LEU A 9 -5.52 10.95 -0.82
C LEU A 9 -5.74 10.75 0.68
N LEU A 10 -6.28 11.76 1.34
CA LEU A 10 -6.55 11.80 2.76
C LEU A 10 -7.91 11.17 3.06
N THR A 11 -8.01 10.50 4.20
CA THR A 11 -9.31 10.01 4.69
C THR A 11 -10.16 11.18 5.18
N PRO A 12 -11.51 11.02 5.26
CA PRO A 12 -12.38 12.08 5.79
C PRO A 12 -11.92 12.64 7.15
N ASP A 13 -11.50 11.76 8.06
CA ASP A 13 -11.03 12.17 9.40
C ASP A 13 -9.74 13.00 9.33
N GLN A 14 -8.81 12.64 8.43
CA GLN A 14 -7.58 13.41 8.21
C GLN A 14 -7.88 14.81 7.64
N LYS A 15 -8.88 14.91 6.75
CA LYS A 15 -9.33 16.20 6.21
C LYS A 15 -9.93 17.08 7.30
N ALA A 16 -10.77 16.51 8.17
CA ALA A 16 -11.36 17.22 9.29
C ALA A 16 -10.29 17.81 10.22
N ILE A 17 -9.27 17.01 10.59
CA ILE A 17 -8.16 17.47 11.44
C ILE A 17 -7.42 18.68 10.83
N LEU A 18 -7.16 18.66 9.52
CA LEU A 18 -6.49 19.76 8.84
C LEU A 18 -7.35 21.01 8.75
N ASN A 19 -8.64 20.84 8.43
CA ASN A 19 -9.60 21.94 8.35
C ASN A 19 -9.81 22.60 9.72
N ASP A 20 -9.95 21.82 10.79
CA ASP A 20 -10.08 22.31 12.16
C ASP A 20 -8.83 23.09 12.61
N ALA A 21 -7.66 22.73 12.07
CA ALA A 21 -6.41 23.46 12.26
C ALA A 21 -6.27 24.72 11.37
N GLY A 22 -7.27 25.03 10.52
CA GLY A 22 -7.24 26.15 9.58
C GLY A 22 -6.21 25.97 8.45
N ILE A 23 -5.92 24.72 8.08
CA ILE A 23 -5.02 24.36 6.98
C ILE A 23 -5.85 23.92 5.78
N ASP A 24 -5.78 24.73 4.73
CA ASP A 24 -6.36 24.38 3.43
C ASP A 24 -5.42 23.44 2.66
N PHE A 25 -5.96 22.58 1.80
CA PHE A 25 -5.14 21.66 1.03
C PHE A 25 -5.72 21.30 -0.33
N LEU A 26 -4.82 20.95 -1.26
CA LEU A 26 -5.14 20.25 -2.51
C LEU A 26 -4.68 18.81 -2.41
N GLU A 27 -5.47 17.87 -2.93
CA GLU A 27 -5.09 16.47 -3.01
C GLU A 27 -4.67 16.09 -4.42
N TYR A 28 -3.58 15.34 -4.53
CA TYR A 28 -3.11 14.75 -5.77
C TYR A 28 -2.61 13.33 -5.50
N GLN A 29 -3.09 12.36 -6.27
CA GLN A 29 -2.64 10.97 -6.14
C GLN A 29 -1.31 10.77 -6.88
N SER A 30 -0.19 10.88 -6.16
CA SER A 30 1.15 10.74 -6.75
C SER A 30 1.64 9.30 -6.88
N ILE A 31 1.09 8.37 -6.08
CA ILE A 31 1.54 6.99 -6.00
C ILE A 31 0.48 6.07 -6.62
N LYS A 32 0.92 5.28 -7.60
CA LYS A 32 0.15 4.17 -8.19
C LYS A 32 0.85 2.85 -7.88
N ILE A 33 0.16 1.94 -7.20
CA ILE A 33 0.68 0.60 -6.90
C ILE A 33 0.34 -0.35 -8.05
N GLN A 34 1.32 -1.15 -8.47
CA GLN A 34 1.14 -2.20 -9.48
C GLN A 34 1.84 -3.46 -9.00
N TYR A 35 1.06 -4.52 -8.81
CA TYR A 35 1.58 -5.83 -8.42
C TYR A 35 2.21 -6.52 -9.62
N ARG A 36 3.45 -7.00 -9.45
CA ARG A 36 4.17 -7.77 -10.47
C ARG A 36 4.19 -9.23 -10.07
N LYS A 37 4.20 -10.13 -11.06
CA LYS A 37 4.50 -11.53 -10.82
C LYS A 37 5.94 -11.65 -10.33
N PHE A 38 6.14 -12.44 -9.28
CA PHE A 38 7.44 -12.73 -8.70
C PHE A 38 7.51 -14.22 -8.35
N GLN A 39 8.72 -14.71 -8.09
CA GLN A 39 8.96 -16.06 -7.58
C GLN A 39 9.42 -15.93 -6.14
N LEU A 40 8.94 -16.81 -5.27
CA LEU A 40 9.46 -16.95 -3.92
C LEU A 40 10.68 -17.86 -3.99
N PRO A 41 11.86 -17.39 -3.55
CA PRO A 41 13.02 -18.25 -3.47
C PRO A 41 12.85 -19.24 -2.31
N ASP A 42 13.17 -20.51 -2.57
CA ASP A 42 13.12 -21.56 -1.56
C ASP A 42 14.30 -21.46 -0.58
N GLY A 43 14.19 -22.16 0.55
CA GLY A 43 15.29 -22.31 1.53
C GLY A 43 15.36 -21.20 2.57
N PHE A 44 14.29 -20.41 2.74
CA PHE A 44 14.18 -19.42 3.82
C PHE A 44 13.06 -19.77 4.79
N ASP A 45 13.39 -19.85 6.07
CA ASP A 45 12.41 -20.07 7.15
C ASP A 45 11.62 -18.80 7.49
N ASN A 46 12.18 -17.62 7.17
CA ASN A 46 11.65 -16.33 7.57
C ASN A 46 11.66 -15.35 6.40
N TYR A 47 10.59 -14.56 6.28
CA TYR A 47 10.44 -13.49 5.29
C TYR A 47 10.19 -12.16 5.98
N ILE A 48 10.78 -11.08 5.44
CA ILE A 48 10.57 -9.71 5.94
C ILE A 48 9.77 -8.92 4.91
N PHE A 49 8.64 -8.35 5.33
CA PHE A 49 7.82 -7.45 4.52
C PHE A 49 7.94 -6.02 5.06
N THR A 50 8.31 -5.07 4.19
CA THR A 50 8.56 -3.67 4.58
C THR A 50 7.39 -2.74 4.26
N SER A 51 6.31 -3.26 3.67
CA SER A 51 5.10 -2.48 3.39
C SER A 51 3.85 -3.37 3.32
N GLN A 52 2.68 -2.78 3.59
CA GLN A 52 1.40 -3.43 3.40
C GLN A 52 1.23 -3.97 1.96
N ASN A 53 1.61 -3.17 0.96
CA ASN A 53 1.53 -3.57 -0.45
C ASN A 53 2.34 -4.85 -0.75
N ALA A 54 3.48 -5.05 -0.09
CA ALA A 54 4.27 -6.27 -0.27
C ALA A 54 3.56 -7.52 0.29
N VAL A 55 2.86 -7.38 1.44
CA VAL A 55 2.05 -8.45 2.03
C VAL A 55 0.86 -8.77 1.13
N GLU A 56 0.16 -7.76 0.62
CA GLU A 56 -0.97 -7.94 -0.31
C GLU A 56 -0.55 -8.66 -1.60
N ALA A 57 0.61 -8.29 -2.17
CA ALA A 57 1.17 -8.96 -3.34
C ALA A 57 1.47 -10.44 -3.06
N PHE A 58 2.00 -10.74 -1.88
CA PHE A 58 2.32 -12.11 -1.46
C PHE A 58 1.06 -12.96 -1.25
N ILE A 59 0.06 -12.46 -0.53
CA ILE A 59 -1.22 -13.17 -0.34
C ILE A 59 -1.91 -13.42 -1.69
N SER A 60 -1.87 -12.43 -2.59
CA SER A 60 -2.41 -12.57 -3.94
C SER A 60 -1.65 -13.62 -4.76
N HIS A 61 -0.32 -13.68 -4.61
CA HIS A 61 0.49 -14.72 -5.25
C HIS A 61 0.10 -16.13 -4.78
N LEU A 62 -0.10 -16.33 -3.47
CA LEU A 62 -0.55 -17.60 -2.91
C LEU A 62 -1.97 -17.99 -3.35
N SER A 63 -2.88 -17.01 -3.46
CA SER A 63 -4.28 -17.27 -3.85
C SER A 63 -4.41 -17.68 -5.32
N ASN A 64 -3.53 -17.17 -6.19
CA ASN A 64 -3.43 -17.57 -7.59
C ASN A 64 -2.71 -18.93 -7.78
N TYR A 65 -2.12 -19.47 -6.72
CA TYR A 65 -1.52 -20.81 -6.68
C TYR A 65 -2.61 -21.87 -6.42
N GLN A 66 -3.60 -21.98 -7.32
CA GLN A 66 -4.48 -23.15 -7.39
C GLN A 66 -4.02 -24.02 -8.56
N GLY A 67 -3.02 -24.87 -8.31
CA GLY A 67 -2.52 -25.81 -9.32
C GLY A 67 -1.23 -26.52 -8.91
N ASN A 68 -1.41 -27.73 -8.38
CA ASN A 68 -0.44 -28.82 -8.23
C ASN A 68 0.69 -28.68 -7.20
N GLY A 69 0.41 -29.15 -5.99
CA GLY A 69 1.28 -30.09 -5.28
C GLY A 69 2.51 -29.55 -4.54
N GLN A 70 2.54 -29.88 -3.24
CA GLN A 70 3.69 -29.91 -2.32
C GLN A 70 4.09 -28.58 -1.66
N LEU A 71 3.58 -28.41 -0.44
CA LEU A 71 4.44 -28.07 0.70
C LEU A 71 4.93 -29.37 1.32
#